data_AF-A0A6I9Q5V6-F1
#
_entry.id   AF-A0A6I9Q5V6-F1
#
_cell.length_a   1.000
_cell.length_b   1.000
_cell.length_c   1.000
_cell.angle_alpha   90.00
_cell.angle_beta   90.00
_cell.angle_gamma   90.00
#
_symmetry.space_group_name_H-M   'P 1'
#
loop_
_entity.id
_entity.type
_entity.pdbx_description
1 polymer ?
#
loop_
_entity_poly.entity_id
_entity_poly.type
_entity_poly.pdbx_seq_one_letter_code
_entity_poly.pdbx_strand_id
1 'polypeptide(L)'
;DMLALRQLCDFPASFSQADERGWFPLHWAAVQPLVLVLETVLYASFRLTLEEKTSEGETFLTLAVGDGLLENVKLLLENGASPHTTNSKNETPLLL
;
A
#
# COMPACT_ATOMS: atom_id res chain seq x y z
N ASP A 1 -0.06 16.77 0.94
CA ASP A 1 -0.59 17.78 -0.01
C ASP A 1 -1.00 17.06 -1.29
N MET A 2 -2.28 17.14 -1.66
CA MET A 2 -2.80 16.45 -2.85
C MET A 2 -2.34 17.08 -4.16
N LEU A 3 -1.99 18.38 -4.19
CA LEU A 3 -1.51 19.04 -5.40
C LEU A 3 -0.12 18.56 -5.77
N ALA A 4 0.79 18.53 -4.79
CA ALA A 4 2.13 17.99 -4.97
C ALA A 4 2.09 16.50 -5.38
N LEU A 5 1.20 15.70 -4.76
CA LEU A 5 1.05 14.29 -5.11
C LEU A 5 0.63 14.09 -6.58
N ARG A 6 -0.32 14.89 -7.08
CA ARG A 6 -0.75 14.83 -8.48
C ARG A 6 0.37 15.20 -9.46
N GLN A 7 1.20 16.17 -9.12
CA GLN A 7 2.37 16.52 -9.94
C GLN A 7 3.39 15.37 -10.00
N LEU A 8 3.55 14.64 -8.89
CA LEU A 8 4.47 13.50 -8.85
C LEU A 8 3.98 12.32 -9.70
N CYS A 9 2.68 12.18 -9.96
CA CYS A 9 2.14 11.13 -10.83
C CYS A 9 2.68 11.18 -12.27
N ASP A 10 3.20 12.33 -12.72
CA ASP A 10 3.90 12.46 -14.02
C ASP A 10 5.26 11.72 -14.03
N PHE A 11 5.74 11.27 -12.86
CA PHE A 11 7.00 10.54 -12.67
C PHE A 11 6.75 9.14 -12.07
N PRO A 12 6.17 8.20 -12.83
CA PRO A 12 5.78 6.88 -12.32
C PRO A 12 6.94 6.03 -11.79
N ALA A 13 8.18 6.30 -12.23
CA ALA A 13 9.36 5.61 -11.73
C ALA A 13 9.64 5.88 -10.23
N SER A 14 9.17 7.00 -9.69
CA SER A 14 9.33 7.34 -8.27
C SER A 14 8.43 6.48 -7.37
N PHE A 15 7.33 5.95 -7.90
CA PHE A 15 6.36 5.14 -7.16
C PHE A 15 6.76 3.67 -6.99
N SER A 16 7.83 3.25 -7.68
CA SER A 16 8.39 1.90 -7.59
C SER A 16 9.75 1.87 -6.90
N GLN A 17 10.12 2.91 -6.15
CA GLN A 17 11.33 2.93 -5.33
C GLN A 17 10.96 2.70 -3.87
N ALA A 18 11.57 1.71 -3.26
CA ALA A 18 11.44 1.46 -1.83
C ALA A 18 12.47 2.27 -1.04
N ASP A 19 12.11 2.70 0.16
CA ASP A 19 13.07 3.26 1.13
C ASP A 19 13.90 2.16 1.82
N GLU A 20 14.73 2.55 2.80
CA GLU A 20 15.61 1.64 3.55
C GLU A 20 14.86 0.54 4.33
N ARG A 21 13.55 0.71 4.56
CA ARG A 21 12.69 -0.27 5.24
C ARG A 21 11.98 -1.19 4.24
N GLY A 22 12.26 -1.06 2.95
CA GLY A 22 11.53 -1.75 1.89
C GLY A 22 10.15 -1.12 1.62
N TRP A 23 9.87 0.09 2.13
CA TRP A 23 8.57 0.71 1.92
C TRP A 23 8.54 1.44 0.58
N PHE A 24 7.77 0.92 -0.36
CA PHE A 24 7.25 1.72 -1.48
C PHE A 24 6.29 2.82 -0.99
N PRO A 25 6.10 3.92 -1.74
CA PRO A 25 5.11 4.96 -1.43
C PRO A 25 3.70 4.41 -1.17
N LEU A 26 3.34 3.28 -1.80
CA LEU A 26 2.05 2.63 -1.61
C LEU A 26 1.87 2.05 -0.19
N HIS A 27 2.93 1.60 0.49
CA HIS A 27 2.85 1.22 1.91
C HIS A 27 2.53 2.42 2.79
N TRP A 28 3.20 3.55 2.56
CA TRP A 28 2.92 4.80 3.28
C TRP A 28 1.50 5.29 3.03
N ALA A 29 0.99 5.15 1.81
CA ALA A 29 -0.38 5.53 1.48
C ALA A 29 -1.42 4.61 2.14
N ALA A 30 -1.12 3.32 2.30
CA ALA A 30 -2.03 2.34 2.91
C ALA A 30 -2.34 2.63 4.39
N VAL A 31 -1.42 3.27 5.10
CA VAL A 31 -1.55 3.67 6.52
C VAL A 31 -2.06 5.11 6.70
N GLN A 32 -2.44 5.81 5.62
CA GLN A 32 -3.00 7.15 5.70
C GLN A 32 -4.52 7.09 5.80
N PRO A 33 -5.15 7.88 6.70
CA PRO A 33 -6.61 7.86 6.86
C PRO A 33 -7.37 8.43 5.65
N LEU A 34 -6.68 9.14 4.75
CA LEU A 34 -7.27 9.71 3.55
C LEU A 34 -7.16 8.72 2.38
N VAL A 35 -8.22 7.94 2.15
CA VAL A 35 -8.29 6.92 1.07
C VAL A 35 -7.95 7.47 -0.32
N LEU A 36 -8.22 8.76 -0.58
CA LEU A 36 -7.88 9.41 -1.85
C LEU A 36 -6.36 9.43 -2.11
N VAL A 37 -5.53 9.49 -1.06
CA VAL A 37 -4.06 9.37 -1.20
C VAL A 37 -3.72 7.96 -1.66
N LEU A 38 -4.30 6.95 -1.01
CA LEU A 38 -4.11 5.55 -1.39
C LEU A 38 -4.52 5.30 -2.84
N GLU A 39 -5.71 5.74 -3.23
CA GLU A 39 -6.20 5.61 -4.61
C GLU A 39 -5.26 6.27 -5.64
N THR A 40 -4.81 7.49 -5.35
CA THR A 40 -3.92 8.23 -6.25
C THR A 40 -2.55 7.53 -6.38
N VAL A 41 -1.98 7.09 -5.26
CA VAL A 41 -0.68 6.41 -5.22
C VAL A 41 -0.77 5.03 -5.87
N LEU A 42 -1.85 4.28 -5.60
CA LEU A 42 -2.12 2.97 -6.19
C LEU A 42 -2.13 3.04 -7.72
N TYR A 43 -2.83 4.03 -8.29
CA TYR A 43 -2.86 4.25 -9.74
C TYR A 43 -1.47 4.57 -10.31
N ALA A 44 -0.69 5.39 -9.60
CA ALA A 44 0.67 5.75 -10.02
C ALA A 44 1.69 4.60 -9.84
N SER A 45 1.42 3.65 -8.93
CA SER A 45 2.23 2.48 -8.60
C SER A 45 1.98 1.27 -9.51
N PHE A 46 1.49 1.44 -10.74
CA PHE A 46 1.10 0.36 -11.67
C PHE A 46 2.20 -0.69 -11.99
N ARG A 47 3.46 -0.42 -11.62
CA ARG A 47 4.59 -1.33 -11.81
C ARG A 47 4.77 -2.34 -10.67
N LEU A 48 4.11 -2.11 -9.53
CA LEU A 48 4.20 -2.95 -8.35
C LEU A 48 3.13 -4.04 -8.39
N THR A 49 3.41 -5.16 -7.72
CA THR A 49 2.37 -6.12 -7.37
C THR A 49 1.71 -5.71 -6.04
N LEU A 50 0.45 -6.08 -5.79
CA LEU A 50 -0.18 -5.80 -4.48
C LEU A 50 0.38 -6.65 -3.32
N GLU A 51 1.32 -7.54 -3.66
CA GLU A 51 1.98 -8.46 -2.76
C GLU A 51 3.44 -8.05 -2.47
N GLU A 52 3.85 -6.85 -2.88
CA GLU A 52 5.13 -6.29 -2.43
C GLU A 52 5.17 -6.24 -0.91
N LYS A 53 6.36 -6.52 -0.35
CA LYS A 53 6.56 -6.62 1.09
C LYS A 53 7.63 -5.65 1.57
N THR A 54 7.38 -5.08 2.74
CA THR A 54 8.40 -4.37 3.51
C THR A 54 9.45 -5.35 4.07
N SER A 55 10.51 -4.84 4.68
CA SER A 55 11.51 -5.67 5.38
C SER A 55 10.92 -6.47 6.55
N GLU A 56 9.77 -6.07 7.09
CA GLU A 56 9.03 -6.82 8.11
C GLU A 56 8.03 -7.82 7.50
N GLY A 57 7.96 -7.91 6.17
CA GLY A 57 7.07 -8.80 5.44
C GLY A 57 5.64 -8.28 5.27
N GLU A 58 5.35 -7.08 5.77
CA GLU A 58 4.04 -6.45 5.67
C GLU A 58 3.72 -6.08 4.21
N THR A 59 2.50 -6.36 3.76
CA THR A 59 1.96 -5.89 2.48
C THR A 59 1.16 -4.61 2.68
N PHE A 60 0.70 -3.99 1.59
CA PHE A 60 -0.22 -2.85 1.67
C PHE A 60 -1.49 -3.19 2.47
N LEU A 61 -2.01 -4.41 2.28
CA LEU A 61 -3.25 -4.85 2.92
C LEU A 61 -3.06 -5.14 4.41
N THR A 62 -1.96 -5.79 4.81
CA THR A 62 -1.72 -6.08 6.24
C THR A 62 -1.54 -4.79 7.04
N LEU A 63 -0.86 -3.79 6.48
CA LEU A 63 -0.73 -2.47 7.10
C LEU A 63 -2.10 -1.76 7.24
N ALA A 64 -2.92 -1.76 6.17
CA ALA A 64 -4.24 -1.12 6.22
C ALA A 64 -5.17 -1.78 7.25
N VAL A 65 -5.08 -3.11 7.43
CA VAL A 65 -5.84 -3.84 8.46
C VAL A 65 -5.30 -3.52 9.86
N GLY A 66 -3.99 -3.57 10.06
CA GLY A 66 -3.35 -3.26 11.35
C GLY A 66 -3.71 -1.87 11.88
N ASP A 67 -3.90 -0.89 10.99
CA ASP A 67 -4.32 0.47 11.33
C ASP A 67 -5.85 0.67 11.35
N GLY A 68 -6.63 -0.37 11.07
CA GLY A 68 -8.10 -0.32 11.11
C GLY A 68 -8.74 0.56 10.03
N LEU A 69 -8.05 0.80 8.92
CA LEU A 69 -8.48 1.71 7.86
C LEU A 69 -9.42 1.01 6.86
N LEU A 70 -10.68 0.83 7.26
CA LEU A 70 -11.68 0.04 6.51
C LEU A 70 -11.79 0.41 5.02
N GLU A 71 -11.80 1.70 4.69
CA GLU A 71 -11.92 2.13 3.28
C GLU A 71 -10.67 1.80 2.48
N ASN A 72 -9.48 1.86 3.10
CA ASN A 72 -8.23 1.45 2.46
C ASN A 72 -8.20 -0.06 2.22
N VAL A 73 -8.66 -0.85 3.22
CA VAL A 73 -8.79 -2.30 3.11
C VAL A 73 -9.72 -2.67 1.95
N LYS A 74 -10.90 -2.06 1.86
CA LYS A 74 -11.84 -2.28 0.75
C LYS A 74 -11.19 -1.97 -0.59
N LEU A 75 -10.59 -0.78 -0.73
CA LEU A 75 -9.98 -0.35 -1.98
C LEU A 75 -8.89 -1.33 -2.45
N LEU A 76 -8.02 -1.79 -1.55
CA LEU A 76 -6.97 -2.75 -1.88
C LEU A 76 -7.54 -4.11 -2.30
N LEU A 77 -8.56 -4.61 -1.60
CA LEU A 77 -9.22 -5.88 -1.95
C LEU A 77 -9.95 -5.78 -3.29
N GLU A 78 -10.65 -4.68 -3.56
CA GLU A 78 -11.33 -4.43 -4.84
C GLU A 78 -10.35 -4.35 -6.02
N ASN A 79 -9.11 -3.92 -5.76
CA ASN A 79 -8.03 -3.90 -6.75
C ASN A 79 -7.22 -5.21 -6.81
N GLY A 80 -7.61 -6.23 -6.07
CA GLY A 80 -7.06 -7.59 -6.20
C GLY A 80 -5.94 -7.94 -5.22
N ALA A 81 -5.76 -7.18 -4.12
CA ALA A 81 -4.85 -7.58 -3.06
C ALA A 81 -5.30 -8.91 -2.43
N SER A 82 -4.36 -9.82 -2.19
CA SER A 82 -4.64 -11.14 -1.61
C SER A 82 -4.94 -11.04 -0.12
N PRO A 83 -6.11 -11.50 0.36
CA PRO A 83 -6.40 -11.57 1.79
C PRO A 83 -5.66 -12.72 2.52
N HIS A 84 -4.86 -13.50 1.79
CA HIS A 84 -4.18 -14.70 2.29
C HIS A 84 -2.67 -14.54 2.40
N THR A 85 -2.10 -13.45 1.88
CA THR A 85 -0.66 -13.23 1.93
C THR A 85 -0.23 -12.90 3.34
N THR A 86 0.73 -13.66 3.86
CA THR A 86 1.19 -13.50 5.24
C THR A 86 2.35 -12.53 5.36
N ASN A 87 2.43 -11.86 6.51
CA ASN A 87 3.63 -11.14 6.94
C ASN A 87 4.76 -12.09 7.39
N SER A 88 5.87 -11.55 7.88
CA SER A 88 7.00 -12.37 8.36
C SER A 88 6.69 -13.18 9.63
N LYS A 89 5.59 -12.87 10.32
CA LYS A 89 5.09 -13.65 11.47
C LYS A 89 4.12 -14.76 11.08
N ASN A 90 3.90 -14.97 9.77
CA ASN A 90 2.90 -15.88 9.22
C ASN A 90 1.44 -15.49 9.56
N GLU A 91 1.19 -14.21 9.83
CA GLU A 91 -0.15 -13.67 10.08
C GLU A 91 -0.75 -13.23 8.74
N THR A 92 -1.94 -13.74 8.38
CA THR A 92 -2.72 -13.19 7.27
C THR A 92 -3.37 -11.87 7.70
N PRO A 93 -3.80 -11.00 6.77
CA PRO A 93 -4.57 -9.79 7.11
C PRO A 93 -5.74 -10.06 8.07
N LEU A 94 -6.44 -11.19 7.95
CA LEU A 94 -7.55 -11.55 8.83
C LEU A 94 -7.15 -11.85 10.30
N LEU A 95 -5.86 -12.09 10.57
CA LEU A 95 -5.34 -12.45 11.89
C LEU A 95 -4.72 -11.26 12.65
N LEU A 96 -4.66 -10.08 12.02
CA LEU A 96 -4.18 -8.83 12.58
C LEU A 96 -5.35 -8.05 13.20
#